data_AF-A0A0F9JHI2-F1
#
_entry.id   AF-A0A0F9JHI2-F1
#
_cell.length_a   1.000
_cell.length_b   1.000
_cell.length_c   1.000
_cell.angle_alpha   90.00
_cell.angle_beta   90.00
_cell.angle_gamma   90.00
#
_symmetry.space_group_name_H-M   'P 1'
#
loop_
_entity.id
_entity.type
_entity.pdbx_description
1 polymer ?
#
loop_
_entity_poly.entity_id
_entity_poly.type
_entity_poly.pdbx_seq_one_letter_code
_entity_poly.pdbx_strand_id
1 'polypeptide(L)'
;MRRKEEQLGKREIEAALRGLPSPIVSPAQLAELVGISRSTLYEWIAKGRLDGAFRKRGKHVLVWLPRAIDVLFNGAEWKECE
;
A
#
# COMPACT_ATOMS: atom_id res chain seq x y z
N MET A 1 15.82 16.22 -7.01
CA MET A 1 15.15 16.47 -5.72
C MET A 1 13.66 16.55 -5.98
N ARG A 2 12.84 15.57 -5.57
CA ARG A 2 11.38 15.70 -5.63
C ARG A 2 10.94 16.81 -4.68
N ARG A 3 9.95 17.62 -5.06
CA ARG A 3 9.41 18.63 -4.16
C ARG A 3 8.70 17.89 -3.03
N LYS A 4 8.89 18.37 -1.81
CA LYS A 4 8.22 17.86 -0.60
C LYS A 4 6.68 17.95 -0.70
N GLU A 5 6.18 18.72 -1.67
CA GLU A 5 4.77 18.98 -1.97
C GLU A 5 4.04 17.81 -2.66
N GLU A 6 4.76 16.83 -3.22
CA GLU A 6 4.14 15.71 -3.97
C GLU A 6 3.95 14.43 -3.11
N GLN A 7 4.44 14.41 -1.87
CA GLN A 7 4.32 13.25 -0.97
C GLN A 7 3.10 13.39 -0.06
N LEU A 8 2.34 12.31 0.11
CA LEU A 8 1.25 12.26 1.08
C LEU A 8 1.81 12.23 2.49
N GLY A 9 1.50 13.25 3.29
CA GLY A 9 1.86 13.28 4.69
C GLY A 9 1.13 12.21 5.50
N LYS A 10 1.79 11.65 6.51
CA LYS A 10 1.17 10.66 7.43
C LYS A 10 -0.17 11.14 8.00
N ARG A 11 -0.26 12.42 8.35
CA ARG A 11 -1.50 13.03 8.89
C ARG A 11 -2.62 13.08 7.86
N GLU A 12 -2.29 13.29 6.58
CA GLU A 12 -3.27 13.34 5.50
C GLU A 12 -3.81 11.95 5.20
N ILE A 13 -2.93 10.94 5.20
CA ILE A 13 -3.32 9.53 5.10
C ILE A 13 -4.24 9.16 6.27
N GLU A 14 -3.86 9.47 7.51
CA GLU A 14 -4.70 9.19 8.68
C GLU A 14 -6.05 9.93 8.64
N ALA A 15 -6.07 11.18 8.16
CA ALA A 15 -7.30 11.94 7.99
C ALA A 15 -8.23 11.33 6.93
N ALA A 16 -7.68 10.93 5.78
CA ALA A 16 -8.44 10.31 4.70
C ALA A 16 -9.04 8.95 5.10
N LEU A 17 -8.37 8.21 6.00
CA LEU A 17 -8.80 6.88 6.43
C LEU A 17 -9.70 6.88 7.67
N ARG A 18 -9.97 8.05 8.29
CA ARG A 18 -10.69 8.16 9.58
C ARG A 18 -12.10 7.56 9.60
N GLY A 19 -12.74 7.40 8.43
CA GLY A 19 -14.07 6.82 8.28
C GLY A 19 -14.10 5.33 7.92
N LEU A 20 -12.94 4.68 7.76
CA LEU A 20 -12.89 3.28 7.36
C LEU A 20 -13.04 2.35 8.58
N PRO A 21 -13.79 1.23 8.43
CA PRO A 21 -14.14 0.37 9.55
C PRO A 21 -12.95 -0.43 10.11
N SER A 22 -11.86 -0.59 9.33
CA SER A 22 -10.70 -1.36 9.75
C SER A 22 -9.41 -0.83 9.09
N PRO A 23 -8.30 -0.71 9.84
CA PRO A 23 -6.99 -0.42 9.28
C PRO A 23 -6.35 -1.65 8.60
N ILE A 24 -6.95 -2.83 8.74
CA ILE A 24 -6.50 -4.08 8.12
C ILE A 24 -7.49 -4.47 7.03
N VAL A 25 -6.99 -4.68 5.82
CA VAL A 25 -7.77 -5.04 4.64
C VAL A 25 -7.20 -6.28 3.95
N SER A 26 -8.02 -6.95 3.15
CA SER A 26 -7.57 -8.00 2.23
C SER A 26 -6.89 -7.40 0.99
N PRO A 27 -6.11 -8.18 0.23
CA PRO A 27 -5.56 -7.73 -1.05
C PRO A 27 -6.64 -7.30 -2.04
N ALA A 28 -7.79 -7.96 -2.05
CA ALA A 28 -8.90 -7.60 -2.94
C ALA A 28 -9.43 -6.19 -2.62
N GLN A 29 -9.64 -5.90 -1.33
CA GLN A 29 -10.08 -4.58 -0.88
C GLN A 29 -9.04 -3.50 -1.16
N LEU A 30 -7.75 -3.77 -0.92
CA LEU A 30 -6.70 -2.80 -1.26
C LEU A 30 -6.69 -2.50 -2.77
N ALA A 31 -6.77 -3.54 -3.61
CA ALA A 31 -6.76 -3.40 -5.06
C ALA A 31 -7.95 -2.54 -5.56
N GLU A 32 -9.14 -2.76 -5.00
CA GLU A 32 -10.33 -1.95 -5.27
C GLU A 32 -10.14 -0.49 -4.83
N LEU A 33 -9.63 -0.27 -3.60
CA LEU A 33 -9.42 1.06 -3.04
C LEU A 33 -8.44 1.91 -3.86
N VAL A 34 -7.40 1.30 -4.42
CA VAL A 34 -6.35 2.01 -5.19
C VAL A 34 -6.53 1.89 -6.70
N GLY A 35 -7.62 1.26 -7.17
CA GLY A 35 -7.97 1.17 -8.58
C GLY A 35 -7.02 0.33 -9.43
N ILE A 36 -6.40 -0.72 -8.87
CA ILE A 36 -5.50 -1.63 -9.59
C ILE A 36 -6.06 -3.06 -9.63
N SER A 37 -5.53 -3.87 -10.56
CA SER A 37 -5.91 -5.28 -10.60
C SER A 37 -5.35 -6.07 -9.40
N ARG A 38 -6.09 -7.09 -8.95
CA ARG A 38 -5.61 -8.01 -7.89
C ARG A 38 -4.31 -8.71 -8.29
N SER A 39 -4.14 -9.05 -9.56
CA SER A 39 -2.91 -9.68 -10.07
C SER A 39 -1.71 -8.75 -9.95
N THR A 40 -1.86 -7.47 -10.33
CA THR A 40 -0.83 -6.44 -10.15
C THR A 40 -0.43 -6.32 -8.67
N LEU A 41 -1.41 -6.31 -7.76
CA LEU A 41 -1.12 -6.24 -6.33
C LEU A 41 -0.33 -7.46 -5.84
N TYR A 42 -0.69 -8.67 -6.26
CA TYR A 42 0.05 -9.88 -5.90
C TYR A 42 1.45 -9.92 -6.50
N GLU A 43 1.62 -9.44 -7.73
CA GLU A 43 2.93 -9.30 -8.36
C GLU A 43 3.82 -8.35 -7.54
N TRP A 44 3.27 -7.23 -7.07
CA TRP A 44 4.00 -6.29 -6.22
C TRP A 44 4.38 -6.92 -4.88
N ILE A 45 3.44 -7.62 -4.23
CA ILE A 45 3.74 -8.39 -3.01
C ILE A 45 4.87 -9.39 -3.25
N ALA A 46 4.86 -10.11 -4.37
CA ALA A 46 5.91 -11.08 -4.71
C ALA A 46 7.28 -10.42 -4.96
N LYS A 47 7.28 -9.20 -5.51
CA LYS A 47 8.47 -8.38 -5.76
C LYS A 47 8.97 -7.59 -4.54
N GLY A 48 8.40 -7.81 -3.35
CA GLY A 48 8.77 -7.10 -2.12
C GLY A 48 8.33 -5.63 -2.07
N ARG A 49 7.47 -5.22 -3.01
CA ARG A 49 7.06 -3.82 -3.22
C ARG A 49 6.12 -3.27 -2.15
N LEU A 50 5.56 -4.17 -1.34
CA LEU A 50 4.69 -3.85 -0.20
C LEU A 50 5.30 -4.31 1.12
N ASP A 51 6.61 -4.55 1.17
CA ASP A 51 7.27 -5.05 2.37
C ASP A 51 7.08 -4.11 3.57
N GLY A 52 6.73 -4.72 4.71
CA GLY A 52 6.34 -3.99 5.92
C GLY A 52 4.91 -3.43 5.90
N ALA A 53 4.17 -3.52 4.78
CA ALA A 53 2.77 -3.12 4.69
C ALA A 53 1.78 -4.31 4.72
N PHE A 54 2.26 -5.55 4.64
CA PHE A 54 1.41 -6.74 4.73
C PHE A 54 2.04 -7.84 5.59
N ARG A 55 1.21 -8.81 5.98
CA ARG A 55 1.63 -10.05 6.63
C ARG A 55 0.89 -11.26 6.05
N LYS A 56 1.61 -12.35 5.84
CA LYS A 56 1.02 -13.66 5.51
C LYS A 56 0.71 -14.45 6.78
N ARG A 57 -0.49 -15.03 6.85
CA ARG A 57 -0.95 -15.94 7.92
C ARG A 57 -1.65 -17.13 7.26
N GLY A 58 -0.89 -18.22 7.07
CA GLY A 58 -1.35 -19.35 6.27
C GLY A 58 -1.70 -18.91 4.84
N LYS A 59 -2.91 -19.23 4.39
CA LYS A 59 -3.44 -18.80 3.08
C LYS A 59 -3.89 -17.34 3.01
N HIS A 60 -3.96 -16.65 4.16
CA HIS A 60 -4.47 -15.28 4.22
C HIS A 60 -3.34 -14.25 4.13
N VAL A 61 -3.58 -13.19 3.38
CA VAL A 61 -2.75 -11.99 3.35
C VAL A 61 -3.53 -10.87 4.02
N LEU A 62 -2.93 -10.25 5.03
CA LEU A 62 -3.50 -9.13 5.76
C LEU A 62 -2.65 -7.90 5.46
N VAL A 63 -3.28 -6.85 4.95
CA VAL A 63 -2.62 -5.61 4.55
C VAL A 63 -2.95 -4.53 5.57
N TRP A 64 -1.92 -3.86 6.08
CA TRP A 64 -2.06 -2.67 6.89
C TRP A 64 -2.24 -1.46 5.97
N LEU A 65 -3.49 -0.99 5.85
CA LEU A 65 -3.90 -0.02 4.83
C LEU A 65 -3.13 1.31 4.88
N PRO A 66 -2.99 2.02 6.03
CA PRO A 66 -2.23 3.27 6.07
C PRO A 66 -0.79 3.12 5.58
N ARG A 67 -0.13 2.01 5.94
CA ARG A 67 1.24 1.74 5.51
C ARG A 67 1.31 1.33 4.04
N ALA A 68 0.32 0.61 3.54
CA ALA A 68 0.24 0.28 2.13
C ALA A 68 0.08 1.54 1.27
N ILE A 69 -0.79 2.48 1.68
CA ILE A 69 -0.94 3.78 0.99
C ILE A 69 0.37 4.57 1.03
N ASP A 70 1.01 4.67 2.20
CA ASP A 70 2.31 5.33 2.32
C ASP A 70 3.37 4.71 1.39
N VAL A 71 3.48 3.38 1.34
CA VAL A 71 4.43 2.70 0.44
C VAL A 71 4.08 2.90 -1.04
N LEU A 72 2.80 2.89 -1.41
CA LEU A 72 2.37 3.03 -2.80
C LEU A 72 2.57 4.44 -3.35
N PHE A 73 2.31 5.47 -2.55
CA PHE A 73 2.37 6.87 -2.98
C PHE A 73 3.70 7.55 -2.66
N ASN A 74 4.38 7.13 -1.59
CA ASN A 74 5.63 7.74 -1.12
C ASN A 74 6.85 6.82 -1.22
N GLY A 75 6.67 5.55 -1.62
CA GLY A 75 7.79 4.65 -1.86
C GLY A 75 8.77 5.26 -2.87
N ALA A 76 10.06 4.99 -2.71
CA ALA A 76 11.03 5.35 -3.75
C ALA A 76 10.53 4.74 -5.06
N GLU A 77 10.39 5.55 -6.12
CA GLU A 77 10.03 5.03 -7.43
C GLU A 77 10.86 3.80 -7.70
N TRP A 78 10.12 2.76 -8.08
CA TRP A 78 10.57 1.43 -8.43
C TRP A 78 11.94 1.52 -9.09
N LYS A 79 13.02 1.37 -8.30
CA LYS A 79 14.34 1.20 -8.88
C LYS A 79 14.22 -0.05 -9.73
N GLU A 80 14.31 0.14 -11.04
CA GLU A 80 14.53 -0.96 -11.95
C GLU A 80 15.72 -1.73 -11.37
N CYS A 81 15.50 -2.99 -11.00
CA CYS A 81 16.61 -3.87 -10.73
C CYS A 81 17.35 -4.00 -12.05
N GLU A 82 18.46 -3.28 -12.20
CA GLU A 82 19.57 -3.72 -13.05
C GLU A 82 20.06 -5.10 -12.60
#